data_AF-A0A1I4ME65-F1
#
_entry.id   AF-A0A1I4ME65-F1
#
_cell.length_a   1.000
_cell.length_b   1.000
_cell.length_c   1.000
_cell.angle_alpha   90.00
_cell.angle_beta   90.00
_cell.angle_gamma   90.00
#
_symmetry.space_group_name_H-M   'P 1'
#
loop_
_entity.id
_entity.type
_entity.pdbx_description
1 polymer ?
#
loop_
_entity_poly.entity_id
_entity_poly.type
_entity_poly.pdbx_seq_one_letter_code
_entity_poly.pdbx_strand_id
1 'polypeptide(L)' 'MGRMIEDLPEQYQDWLIDFGDSGYVAHYRIDDDVVTILAVRHQKEAGFR' A
#
# COMPACT_ATOMS: atom_id res chain seq x y z
N MET A 1 -5.82 -9.00 -3.53
CA MET A 1 -6.52 -7.71 -3.31
C MET A 1 -5.84 -7.05 -2.13
N GLY A 2 -5.52 -5.76 -2.22
CA GLY A 2 -4.82 -5.02 -1.17
C GLY A 2 -5.70 -4.76 0.04
N ARG A 3 -5.10 -4.27 1.12
CA ARG A 3 -5.81 -3.88 2.34
C ARG A 3 -6.40 -2.49 2.13
N MET A 4 -7.70 -2.31 2.40
CA MET A 4 -8.30 -0.97 2.38
C MET A 4 -7.66 -0.06 3.42
N ILE A 5 -7.47 1.20 3.05
CA ILE A 5 -6.99 2.24 3.97
C ILE A 5 -8.23 2.85 4.64
N GLU A 6 -8.21 2.92 5.97
CA GLU A 6 -9.31 3.54 6.73
C GLU A 6 -9.49 5.01 6.32
N ASP A 7 -10.74 5.47 6.33
CA ASP A 7 -11.14 6.84 5.96
C ASP A 7 -10.84 7.25 4.50
N LEU A 8 -10.47 6.32 3.61
CA LEU A 8 -10.33 6.56 2.18
C LEU A 8 -11.34 5.75 1.34
N PRO A 9 -11.64 6.21 0.11
CA PRO A 9 -12.42 5.44 -0.85
C PRO A 9 -11.79 4.06 -1.15
N GLU A 10 -12.60 3.07 -1.53
CA GLU A 10 -12.19 1.68 -1.78
C GLU A 10 -11.11 1.51 -2.87
N GLN A 11 -10.96 2.52 -3.73
CA GLN A 11 -9.93 2.56 -4.75
C GLN A 11 -8.52 2.64 -4.14
N TYR A 12 -8.38 3.12 -2.90
CA TYR A 12 -7.11 3.28 -2.20
C TYR A 12 -6.81 2.06 -1.32
N GLN A 13 -5.68 1.41 -1.61
CA GLN A 13 -5.30 0.16 -0.96
C GLN A 13 -3.80 0.10 -0.65
N ASP A 14 -3.47 -0.72 0.34
CA ASP A 14 -2.12 -1.09 0.73
C ASP A 14 -1.77 -2.47 0.19
N TRP A 15 -0.61 -2.56 -0.44
CA TRP A 15 0.02 -3.83 -0.79
C TRP A 15 1.24 -4.07 0.09
N LEU A 16 1.17 -5.12 0.91
CA LEU A 16 2.32 -5.64 1.64
C LEU A 16 3.25 -6.38 0.69
N ILE A 17 4.51 -5.93 0.65
CA ILE A 17 5.56 -6.51 -0.17
C ILE A 17 6.55 -7.19 0.78
N ASP A 18 6.63 -8.51 0.69
CA ASP A 18 7.57 -9.31 1.46
C ASP A 18 8.96 -9.26 0.80
N PHE A 19 9.85 -8.43 1.35
CA PHE A 19 11.20 -8.22 0.83
C PHE A 19 12.16 -7.74 1.93
N GLY A 20 13.34 -8.36 2.01
CA GLY A 20 14.33 -8.06 3.05
C GLY A 20 13.85 -8.41 4.46
N ASP A 21 14.48 -7.81 5.47
CA ASP A 21 14.25 -8.19 6.88
C ASP A 21 12.91 -7.71 7.46
N SER A 22 12.24 -6.76 6.82
CA SER A 22 11.02 -6.15 7.38
C SER A 22 9.96 -5.73 6.37
N GLY A 23 10.16 -6.00 5.08
CA GLY A 23 9.16 -5.71 4.06
C GLY A 23 8.89 -4.22 3.81
N TYR A 24 8.03 -4.00 2.82
CA TYR A 24 7.58 -2.70 2.36
C TYR A 24 6.05 -2.66 2.26
N VAL A 25 5.51 -1.46 2.22
CA VAL A 25 4.11 -1.19 1.87
C VAL A 25 4.08 -0.26 0.67
N ALA A 26 3.33 -0.63 -0.35
CA ALA A 26 2.96 0.27 -1.43
C ALA A 26 1.51 0.75 -1.24
N HIS A 27 1.33 2.06 -1.14
CA HIS A 27 0.01 2.68 -1.23
C HIS A 27 -0.31 2.87 -2.71
N TYR A 28 -1.46 2.38 -3.15
CA TYR A 28 -1.86 2.48 -4.56
C TYR A 28 -3.34 2.82 -4.70
N ARG A 29 -3.66 3.40 -5.86
CA ARG A 29 -5.03 3.66 -6.31
C ARG A 29 -5.33 2.81 -7.54
N ILE A 30 -6.47 2.13 -7.55
CA ILE A 30 -7.01 1.45 -8.74
C ILE A 30 -8.03 2.39 -9.41
N ASP A 31 -7.77 2.71 -10.68
CA ASP A 31 -8.76 3.27 -11.60
C ASP A 31 -9.10 2.19 -12.67
N ASP A 32 -9.96 2.50 -13.65
CA ASP A 32 -10.53 1.50 -14.58
C ASP A 32 -9.48 0.63 -15.30
N ASP A 33 -8.39 1.23 -15.77
CA ASP A 33 -7.34 0.55 -16.55
C ASP A 33 -5.92 0.81 -16.02
N VAL A 34 -5.78 1.60 -14.95
CA VAL A 34 -4.49 2.04 -14.42
C VAL A 34 -4.41 1.81 -12.91
N VAL A 35 -3.24 1.30 -12.50
CA VAL A 35 -2.83 1.29 -11.09
C VAL A 35 -1.78 2.37 -10.88
N THR A 36 -2.09 3.35 -10.05
CA THR A 36 -1.14 4.42 -9.68
C THR A 36 -0.51 4.09 -8.33
N ILE A 37 0.82 3.96 -8.29
CA ILE A 37 1.57 3.85 -7.03
C ILE A 37 1.77 5.25 -6.46
N LEU A 38 1.20 5.50 -5.29
CA LEU A 38 1.24 6.81 -4.64
C LEU A 38 2.50 6.97 -3.78
N ALA A 39 2.90 5.90 -3.10
CA ALA A 39 4.13 5.85 -2.32
C ALA A 39 4.55 4.40 -2.07
N VAL A 40 5.86 4.21 -1.90
CA VAL A 40 6.46 2.97 -1.39
C VAL A 40 7.21 3.33 -0.12
N ARG A 41 6.91 2.64 0.97
CA ARG A 41 7.48 2.91 2.30
C ARG A 41 8.00 1.63 2.92
N HIS A 42 9.05 1.73 3.71
CA HIS A 42 9.52 0.61 4.51
C HIS A 42 8.54 0.38 5.68
N GLN A 43 8.22 -0.88 6.06
CA GLN A 43 7.18 -1.13 7.09
C GLN A 43 7.52 -0.48 8.44
N LYS A 44 8.80 -0.42 8.80
CA LYS A 44 9.27 0.26 10.03
C LYS A 44 8.97 1.77 10.04
N GLU A 45 8.82 2.39 8.88
CA GLU A 45 8.52 3.83 8.75
C GLU A 45 7.01 4.09 8.61
N ALA A 46 6.25 3.11 8.13
CA ALA A 46 4.81 3.22 7.85
C ALA A 46 3.91 2.99 9.07
N GLY A 47 4.48 2.87 10.28
CA GLY A 47 3.70 2.68 11.51
C GLY A 47 3.12 1.28 11.68
N PHE A 48 3.52 0.30 10.86
CA PHE A 48 3.24 -1.11 11.10
C PHE A 48 4.11 -1.57 12.27
N ARG A 49 3.49 -1.78 13.44
CA ARG A 49 4.10 -2.47 14.58
C ARG A 49 3.23 -3.64 14.99
#